data_AF-A0A844B737-F1
#
_entry.id   AF-A0A844B737-F1
#
_cell.length_a   1.000
_cell.length_b   1.000
_cell.length_c   1.000
_cell.angle_alpha   90.00
_cell.angle_beta   90.00
_cell.angle_gamma   90.00
#
_symmetry.space_group_name_H-M   'P 1'
#
loop_
_entity.id
_entity.type
_entity.pdbx_description
1 polymer ?
#
loop_
_entity_poly.entity_id
_entity_poly.type
_entity_poly.pdbx_seq_one_letter_code
_entity_poly.pdbx_strand_id
1 'polypeptide(L)'
;MHDTAVFLLTHQWTESVAYRFARLWREVSPRADCFVLLHDDQGEVTQRWRAFLKSMDAEHALSLFRPEALAGELGFALYGSEGVLGNTHLPLASAMLRGPWRHCWQIESDVEYRGAWSEFLQAFDASKADLLASHPFRFHDWPSWRWWTSLSVPVGKALDKRAMVKAFLPVFRISRPLLDAVLQAHREGWSGHFEVLMPTVAAVRGLVVEDLRSSHASYVGDSQDPLPILPLLSTMRWRPEISLREFTGRARGALLFHPVKQNWAFDADGVRRWPEPAQRPPS
;
A
#
# COMPACT_ATOMS: atom_id res chain seq x y z
N MET A 1 -16.04 7.37 15.66
CA MET A 1 -14.83 6.57 15.38
C MET A 1 -15.28 5.41 14.53
N HIS A 2 -14.62 5.21 13.40
CA HIS A 2 -15.05 4.23 12.40
C HIS A 2 -14.38 2.87 12.63
N ASP A 3 -14.98 1.79 12.14
CA ASP A 3 -14.38 0.44 12.19
C ASP A 3 -13.22 0.27 11.19
N THR A 4 -13.11 1.19 10.23
CA THR A 4 -12.10 1.17 9.16
C THR A 4 -11.26 2.44 9.20
N ALA A 5 -9.97 2.30 8.94
CA ALA A 5 -9.08 3.42 8.67
C ALA A 5 -8.41 3.30 7.29
N VAL A 6 -8.01 4.44 6.73
CA VAL A 6 -7.29 4.56 5.47
C VAL A 6 -6.02 5.36 5.70
N PHE A 7 -4.88 4.80 5.28
CA PHE A 7 -3.57 5.41 5.41
C PHE A 7 -2.97 5.64 4.03
N LEU A 8 -2.69 6.89 3.69
CA LEU A 8 -1.84 7.23 2.55
C LEU A 8 -0.38 7.22 3.01
N LEU A 9 0.39 6.20 2.61
CA LEU A 9 1.82 6.07 2.95
C LEU A 9 2.66 6.97 2.05
N THR A 10 3.47 7.85 2.64
CA THR A 10 4.38 8.71 1.90
C THR A 10 5.64 9.07 2.69
N HIS A 11 6.70 9.42 1.98
CA HIS A 11 7.92 10.02 2.51
C HIS A 11 8.26 11.35 1.81
N GLN A 12 7.37 11.81 0.93
CA GLN A 12 7.59 12.95 0.06
C GLN A 12 6.43 13.94 0.16
N TRP A 13 6.73 15.17 -0.24
CA TRP A 13 5.76 16.21 -0.49
C TRP A 13 5.83 16.62 -1.95
N THR A 14 4.69 16.58 -2.64
CA THR A 14 4.44 17.24 -3.92
C THR A 14 3.01 17.75 -3.93
N GLU A 15 2.71 18.69 -4.82
CA GLU A 15 1.35 19.17 -5.02
C GLU A 15 0.41 18.04 -5.47
N SER A 16 0.87 17.14 -6.33
CA SER A 16 0.08 15.98 -6.76
C SER A 16 -0.27 15.03 -5.61
N VAL A 17 0.69 14.70 -4.74
CA VAL A 17 0.44 13.79 -3.61
C VAL A 17 -0.48 14.44 -2.58
N ALA A 18 -0.28 15.72 -2.27
CA ALA A 18 -1.17 16.45 -1.38
C ALA A 18 -2.60 16.52 -1.94
N TYR A 19 -2.73 16.73 -3.25
CA TYR A 19 -4.02 16.76 -3.92
C TYR A 19 -4.72 15.39 -3.93
N ARG A 20 -3.98 14.30 -4.18
CA ARG A 20 -4.48 12.91 -4.06
C ARG A 20 -5.00 12.65 -2.63
N PHE A 21 -4.27 13.09 -1.61
CA PHE A 21 -4.72 12.97 -0.23
C PHE A 21 -5.99 13.76 0.04
N ALA A 22 -6.07 15.04 -0.33
CA ALA A 22 -7.27 15.85 -0.08
C ALA A 22 -8.50 15.25 -0.74
N ARG A 23 -8.35 14.71 -1.95
CA ARG A 23 -9.41 13.98 -2.64
C ARG A 23 -9.83 12.72 -1.87
N LEU A 24 -8.87 11.87 -1.51
CA LEU A 24 -9.10 10.66 -0.72
C LEU A 24 -9.83 11.00 0.59
N TRP A 25 -9.29 11.94 1.37
CA TRP A 25 -9.83 12.38 2.65
C TRP A 25 -11.26 12.88 2.52
N ARG A 26 -11.57 13.72 1.52
CA ARG A 26 -12.92 14.23 1.27
C ARG A 26 -13.91 13.11 0.95
N GLU A 27 -13.49 12.14 0.13
CA GLU A 27 -14.36 11.06 -0.33
C GLU A 27 -14.60 10.00 0.76
N VAL A 28 -13.63 9.73 1.65
CA VAL A 28 -13.70 8.60 2.60
C VAL A 28 -13.99 8.98 4.06
N SER A 29 -13.69 10.21 4.49
CA SER A 29 -13.88 10.65 5.90
C SER A 29 -15.30 10.47 6.46
N PRO A 30 -16.39 10.52 5.65
CA PRO A 30 -17.72 10.21 6.16
C PRO A 30 -17.90 8.76 6.67
N ARG A 31 -17.00 7.83 6.31
CA ARG A 31 -17.16 6.38 6.57
C ARG A 31 -15.93 5.69 7.16
N ALA A 32 -14.76 6.31 7.09
CA ALA A 32 -13.51 5.77 7.59
C ALA A 32 -12.63 6.88 8.16
N ASP A 33 -11.82 6.56 9.18
CA ASP A 33 -10.80 7.50 9.63
C ASP A 33 -9.69 7.57 8.56
N CYS A 34 -9.24 8.75 8.16
CA CYS A 34 -8.32 8.92 7.04
C CYS A 34 -7.08 9.69 7.45
N PHE A 35 -5.90 9.11 7.19
CA PHE A 35 -4.62 9.63 7.66
C PHE A 35 -3.58 9.67 6.54
N VAL A 36 -2.69 10.66 6.63
CA VAL A 36 -1.37 10.59 6.01
C VAL A 36 -0.47 9.82 6.95
N LEU A 37 0.07 8.68 6.49
CA LEU A 37 1.11 7.94 7.19
C LEU A 37 2.47 8.39 6.65
N LEU A 38 3.11 9.31 7.37
CA LEU A 38 4.29 10.03 6.91
C LEU A 38 5.56 9.56 7.60
N HIS A 39 6.58 9.23 6.79
CA HIS A 39 7.95 9.13 7.27
C HIS A 39 8.40 10.51 7.74
N ASP A 40 8.60 10.64 9.06
CA ASP A 40 8.96 11.91 9.67
C ASP A 40 10.43 12.27 9.43
N ASP A 41 10.65 13.18 8.46
CA ASP A 41 11.97 13.75 8.18
C ASP A 41 12.41 14.82 9.19
N GLN A 42 11.54 15.15 10.16
CA GLN A 42 11.69 16.28 11.10
C GLN A 42 11.99 17.63 10.40
N GLY A 43 11.70 17.72 9.10
CA GLY A 43 12.22 18.74 8.22
C GLY A 43 11.14 19.34 7.34
N GLU A 44 11.55 19.69 6.12
CA GLU A 44 10.70 20.41 5.18
C GLU A 44 9.45 19.60 4.81
N VAL A 45 9.57 18.29 4.61
CA VAL A 45 8.43 17.45 4.19
C VAL A 45 7.37 17.41 5.29
N THR A 46 7.76 17.12 6.54
CA THR A 46 6.85 17.15 7.69
C THR A 46 6.21 18.52 7.87
N GLN A 47 6.95 19.61 7.73
CA GLN A 47 6.41 20.97 7.86
C GLN A 47 5.38 21.31 6.78
N ARG A 48 5.65 20.93 5.51
CA ARG A 48 4.70 21.15 4.41
C ARG A 48 3.41 20.35 4.60
N TRP A 49 3.49 19.10 5.05
CA TRP A 49 2.30 18.31 5.40
C TRP A 49 1.49 18.92 6.54
N ARG A 50 2.14 19.40 7.61
CA ARG A 50 1.45 20.08 8.71
C ARG A 50 0.72 21.35 8.23
N ALA A 51 1.40 22.19 7.45
CA ALA A 51 0.81 23.42 6.92
C ALA A 51 -0.40 23.15 6.02
N PHE A 52 -0.33 22.11 5.19
CA PHE A 52 -1.41 21.70 4.32
C PHE A 52 -2.61 21.11 5.06
N LEU A 53 -2.36 20.19 5.99
CA LEU A 53 -3.44 19.62 6.79
C LEU A 53 -4.14 20.70 7.62
N LYS A 54 -3.39 21.69 8.12
CA LYS A 54 -3.96 22.88 8.75
C LYS A 54 -4.83 23.71 7.81
N SER A 55 -4.45 23.88 6.54
CA SER A 55 -5.24 24.67 5.59
C SER A 55 -6.55 24.02 5.19
N MET A 56 -6.73 22.73 5.45
CA MET A 56 -7.97 21.98 5.24
C MET A 56 -8.66 21.53 6.53
N ASP A 57 -8.26 22.07 7.69
CA ASP A 57 -8.81 21.73 9.02
C ASP A 57 -8.74 20.22 9.36
N ALA A 58 -7.66 19.56 8.92
CA ALA A 58 -7.43 18.12 9.06
C ALA A 58 -6.09 17.81 9.77
N GLU A 59 -5.65 18.65 10.71
CA GLU A 59 -4.37 18.46 11.44
C GLU A 59 -4.30 17.10 12.16
N HIS A 60 -5.45 16.60 12.62
CA HIS A 60 -5.60 15.28 13.25
C HIS A 60 -5.32 14.10 12.30
N ALA A 61 -5.32 14.33 10.99
CA ALA A 61 -5.09 13.29 9.98
C ALA A 61 -3.59 12.98 9.77
N LEU A 62 -2.67 13.63 10.51
CA LEU A 62 -1.24 13.32 10.40
C LEU A 62 -0.83 12.19 11.34
N SER A 63 -0.39 11.07 10.77
CA SER A 63 0.22 9.95 11.51
C SER A 63 1.70 9.85 11.15
N LEU A 64 2.57 10.18 12.11
CA LEU A 64 4.02 10.13 11.90
C LEU A 64 4.59 8.78 12.33
N PHE A 65 5.62 8.33 11.61
CA PHE A 65 6.46 7.22 12.04
C PHE A 65 7.93 7.50 11.73
N ARG A 66 8.82 6.83 12.47
CA ARG A 66 10.26 6.87 12.25
C ARG A 66 10.80 5.46 12.05
N PRO A 67 11.45 5.15 10.91
CA PRO A 67 11.95 3.81 10.62
C PRO A 67 12.82 3.24 11.73
N GLU A 68 13.64 4.08 12.35
CA GLU A 68 14.60 3.69 13.39
C GLU A 68 13.91 3.31 14.71
N ALA A 69 12.69 3.83 14.94
CA ALA A 69 11.90 3.53 16.14
C ALA A 69 11.06 2.26 15.99
N LEU A 70 10.71 1.86 14.75
CA LEU A 70 9.75 0.77 14.50
C LEU A 70 10.15 -0.55 15.14
N ALA A 71 11.42 -0.93 15.08
CA ALA A 71 11.89 -2.19 15.68
C ALA A 71 11.69 -2.21 17.21
N GLY A 72 11.96 -1.08 17.87
CA GLY A 72 11.74 -0.92 19.31
C GLY A 72 10.26 -0.88 19.68
N GLU A 73 9.44 -0.18 18.88
CA GLU A 73 7.99 -0.10 19.08
C GLU A 73 7.29 -1.46 18.93
N LEU A 74 7.70 -2.26 17.95
CA LEU A 74 7.04 -3.52 17.60
C LEU A 74 7.65 -4.73 18.32
N GLY A 75 8.87 -4.60 18.85
CA GLY A 75 9.56 -5.63 19.64
C GLY A 75 10.20 -6.73 18.80
N PHE A 76 10.58 -6.46 17.55
CA PHE A 76 11.30 -7.40 16.67
C PHE A 76 12.13 -6.66 15.61
N ALA A 77 13.08 -7.35 15.00
CA ALA A 77 13.95 -6.80 13.96
C ALA A 77 13.23 -6.63 12.61
N LEU A 78 13.60 -5.61 11.85
CA LEU A 78 13.10 -5.38 10.50
C LEU A 78 13.75 -6.34 9.50
N TYR A 79 13.09 -6.60 8.37
CA TYR A 79 13.71 -7.37 7.28
C TYR A 79 14.75 -6.51 6.54
N GLY A 80 15.97 -7.03 6.39
CA GLY A 80 17.04 -6.35 5.65
C GLY A 80 17.56 -5.09 6.33
N SER A 81 18.47 -4.38 5.65
CA SER A 81 19.08 -3.13 6.12
C SER A 81 18.50 -1.88 5.47
N GLU A 82 17.55 -2.02 4.54
CA GLU A 82 17.00 -0.92 3.72
C GLU A 82 15.86 -0.15 4.42
N GLY A 83 15.75 -0.26 5.75
CA GLY A 83 14.74 0.42 6.55
C GLY A 83 13.31 0.01 6.17
N VAL A 84 12.51 0.96 5.66
CA VAL A 84 11.10 0.73 5.29
C VAL A 84 10.95 0.00 3.97
N LEU A 85 11.95 0.06 3.08
CA LEU A 85 11.91 -0.67 1.82
C LEU A 85 11.87 -2.17 2.11
N GLY A 86 10.83 -2.86 1.63
CA GLY A 86 10.55 -4.25 1.98
C GLY A 86 9.81 -4.47 3.30
N ASN A 87 9.52 -3.42 4.07
CA ASN A 87 8.84 -3.42 5.37
C ASN A 87 7.68 -2.39 5.45
N THR A 88 7.10 -2.00 4.33
CA THR A 88 6.11 -0.89 4.28
C THR A 88 4.83 -1.16 5.08
N HIS A 89 4.59 -2.40 5.50
CA HIS A 89 3.50 -2.80 6.39
C HIS A 89 3.73 -2.47 7.86
N LEU A 90 4.98 -2.24 8.30
CA LEU A 90 5.31 -1.99 9.70
C LEU A 90 4.93 -0.59 10.20
N PRO A 91 5.09 0.49 9.42
CA PRO A 91 4.48 1.78 9.74
C PRO A 91 2.98 1.68 9.99
N LEU A 92 2.26 0.96 9.13
CA LEU A 92 0.84 0.70 9.30
C LEU A 92 0.58 -0.10 10.57
N ALA A 93 1.37 -1.14 10.84
CA ALA A 93 1.24 -1.91 12.07
C ALA A 93 1.36 -1.05 13.33
N SER A 94 2.39 -0.19 13.40
CA SER A 94 2.60 0.75 14.50
C SER A 94 1.39 1.69 14.67
N ALA A 95 0.86 2.23 13.56
CA ALA A 95 -0.35 3.06 13.60
C ALA A 95 -1.59 2.28 14.05
N MET A 96 -1.81 1.08 13.51
CA MET A 96 -2.96 0.24 13.80
C MET A 96 -2.99 -0.25 15.25
N LEU A 97 -1.84 -0.45 15.90
CA LEU A 97 -1.79 -0.82 17.33
C LEU A 97 -2.32 0.29 18.26
N ARG A 98 -2.37 1.54 17.77
CA ARG A 98 -2.88 2.71 18.52
C ARG A 98 -4.36 2.99 18.28
N GLY A 99 -5.02 2.29 17.35
CA GLY A 99 -6.41 2.53 16.98
C GLY A 99 -7.30 1.29 17.07
N PRO A 100 -8.62 1.46 17.26
CA PRO A 100 -9.56 0.35 17.46
C PRO A 100 -10.04 -0.30 16.16
N TRP A 101 -9.44 0.02 15.01
CA TRP A 101 -9.93 -0.40 13.70
C TRP A 101 -9.89 -1.92 13.51
N ARG A 102 -10.93 -2.43 12.88
CA ARG A 102 -11.04 -3.83 12.45
C ARG A 102 -10.34 -4.07 11.12
N HIS A 103 -10.41 -3.09 10.22
CA HIS A 103 -9.75 -3.13 8.92
C HIS A 103 -8.97 -1.83 8.68
N CYS A 104 -7.85 -1.93 8.00
CA CYS A 104 -7.16 -0.75 7.50
C CYS A 104 -6.78 -0.91 6.04
N TRP A 105 -6.94 0.17 5.29
CA TRP A 105 -6.38 0.32 3.96
C TRP A 105 -5.04 1.04 4.06
N GLN A 106 -4.04 0.55 3.33
CA GLN A 106 -2.84 1.30 3.01
C GLN A 106 -2.80 1.56 1.51
N ILE A 107 -2.46 2.80 1.15
CA ILE A 107 -2.33 3.27 -0.23
C ILE A 107 -0.99 3.99 -0.33
N GLU A 108 -0.08 3.55 -1.20
CA GLU A 108 1.17 4.26 -1.49
C GLU A 108 0.89 5.57 -2.25
N SER A 109 1.72 6.59 -2.04
CA SER A 109 1.49 7.94 -2.59
C SER A 109 1.61 8.05 -4.11
N ASP A 110 2.21 7.05 -4.77
CA ASP A 110 2.28 6.91 -6.23
C ASP A 110 1.18 6.01 -6.81
N VAL A 111 0.12 5.76 -6.05
CA VAL A 111 -1.14 5.20 -6.56
C VAL A 111 -2.06 6.33 -7.00
N GLU A 112 -2.68 6.18 -8.17
CA GLU A 112 -3.78 7.02 -8.62
C GLU A 112 -5.02 6.17 -8.93
N TYR A 113 -6.21 6.70 -8.61
CA TYR A 113 -7.48 6.02 -8.88
C TYR A 113 -8.39 6.89 -9.72
N ARG A 114 -8.89 6.33 -10.83
CA ARG A 114 -9.76 7.05 -11.76
C ARG A 114 -11.26 6.95 -11.44
N GLY A 115 -11.65 6.21 -10.40
CA GLY A 115 -13.03 6.20 -9.87
C GLY A 115 -13.13 6.94 -8.54
N ALA A 116 -14.29 6.92 -7.88
CA ALA A 116 -14.46 7.50 -6.55
C ALA A 116 -13.94 6.55 -5.45
N TRP A 117 -13.05 7.03 -4.58
CA TRP A 117 -12.48 6.24 -3.48
C TRP A 117 -13.55 5.70 -2.53
N SER A 118 -14.62 6.46 -2.32
CA SER A 118 -15.78 6.01 -1.53
C SER A 118 -16.44 4.75 -2.11
N GLU A 119 -16.66 4.71 -3.43
CA GLU A 119 -17.23 3.56 -4.13
C GLU A 119 -16.26 2.38 -4.15
N PHE A 120 -14.96 2.65 -4.35
CA PHE A 120 -13.93 1.62 -4.31
C PHE A 120 -13.90 0.91 -2.95
N LEU A 121 -13.87 1.66 -1.84
CA LEU A 121 -13.92 1.08 -0.49
C LEU A 121 -15.22 0.32 -0.25
N GLN A 122 -16.36 0.93 -0.62
CA GLN A 122 -17.68 0.34 -0.44
C GLN A 122 -17.83 -1.01 -1.16
N ALA A 123 -17.20 -1.17 -2.32
CA ALA A 123 -17.23 -2.42 -3.08
C ALA A 123 -16.72 -3.63 -2.27
N PHE A 124 -15.94 -3.39 -1.22
CA PHE A 124 -15.37 -4.44 -0.38
C PHE A 124 -15.97 -4.51 1.03
N ASP A 125 -17.02 -3.73 1.35
CA ASP A 125 -17.66 -3.73 2.68
C ASP A 125 -18.13 -5.13 3.10
N ALA A 126 -18.59 -5.94 2.14
CA ALA A 126 -19.06 -7.31 2.38
C ALA A 126 -17.94 -8.38 2.33
N SER A 127 -16.75 -8.05 1.82
CA SER A 127 -15.66 -9.02 1.72
C SER A 127 -15.14 -9.36 3.12
N LYS A 128 -15.07 -10.66 3.42
CA LYS A 128 -14.50 -11.21 4.65
C LYS A 128 -13.00 -11.48 4.54
N ALA A 129 -12.37 -11.13 3.41
CA ALA A 129 -10.96 -11.35 3.21
C ALA A 129 -10.12 -10.56 4.23
N ASP A 130 -9.13 -11.25 4.79
CA ASP A 130 -8.17 -10.69 5.72
C ASP A 130 -7.09 -9.87 5.01
N LEU A 131 -6.81 -10.20 3.76
CA LEU A 131 -5.98 -9.42 2.85
C LEU A 131 -6.69 -9.24 1.51
N LEU A 132 -6.96 -7.99 1.13
CA LEU A 132 -7.31 -7.64 -0.25
C LEU A 132 -6.12 -6.96 -0.90
N ALA A 133 -5.62 -7.50 -2.01
CA ALA A 133 -4.44 -6.99 -2.69
C ALA A 133 -4.48 -7.26 -4.19
N SER A 134 -3.55 -6.70 -4.95
CA SER A 134 -3.40 -7.02 -6.38
C SER A 134 -2.50 -8.24 -6.56
N HIS A 135 -2.71 -9.02 -7.61
CA HIS A 135 -1.82 -10.10 -8.04
C HIS A 135 -1.45 -11.14 -6.97
N PRO A 136 -2.43 -11.70 -6.21
CA PRO A 136 -2.15 -12.84 -5.37
C PRO A 136 -1.77 -14.04 -6.24
N PHE A 137 -0.56 -14.56 -6.05
CA PHE A 137 -0.07 -15.74 -6.76
C PHE A 137 0.57 -16.71 -5.78
N ARG A 138 0.40 -18.01 -6.00
CA ARG A 138 1.15 -19.04 -5.29
C ARG A 138 2.52 -19.21 -5.92
N PHE A 139 3.45 -19.79 -5.16
CA PHE A 139 4.78 -20.10 -5.69
C PHE A 139 4.74 -20.88 -7.01
N HIS A 140 3.81 -21.83 -7.18
CA HIS A 140 3.72 -22.62 -8.40
C HIS A 140 3.21 -21.85 -9.61
N ASP A 141 2.46 -20.77 -9.41
CA ASP A 141 1.95 -19.93 -10.51
C ASP A 141 3.10 -19.10 -11.12
N TRP A 142 4.07 -18.70 -10.29
CA TRP A 142 5.20 -17.87 -10.72
C TRP A 142 6.49 -18.18 -9.94
N PRO A 143 7.12 -19.36 -10.16
CA PRO A 143 8.25 -19.83 -9.34
C PRO A 143 9.54 -19.00 -9.51
N SER A 144 9.65 -18.21 -10.57
CA SER A 144 10.82 -17.39 -10.88
C SER A 144 10.86 -16.01 -10.21
N TRP A 145 9.80 -15.62 -9.48
CA TRP A 145 9.77 -14.31 -8.83
C TRP A 145 10.85 -14.17 -7.75
N ARG A 146 11.70 -13.14 -7.87
CA ARG A 146 12.93 -12.98 -7.09
C ARG A 146 12.74 -12.94 -5.57
N TRP A 147 11.59 -12.49 -5.10
CA TRP A 147 11.36 -12.26 -3.67
C TRP A 147 10.94 -13.51 -2.91
N TRP A 148 10.70 -14.65 -3.59
CA TRP A 148 10.47 -15.92 -2.90
C TRP A 148 11.62 -16.30 -1.97
N THR A 149 12.85 -16.02 -2.36
CA THR A 149 14.05 -16.35 -1.58
C THR A 149 14.31 -15.39 -0.41
N SER A 150 13.54 -14.30 -0.31
CA SER A 150 13.64 -13.38 0.83
C SER A 150 13.01 -13.94 2.10
N LEU A 151 12.06 -14.86 1.97
CA LEU A 151 11.30 -15.39 3.10
C LEU A 151 12.15 -16.41 3.87
N SER A 152 12.35 -16.13 5.15
CA SER A 152 13.01 -16.98 6.12
C SER A 152 12.04 -17.34 7.24
N VAL A 153 12.11 -18.59 7.69
CA VAL A 153 11.36 -19.08 8.84
C VAL A 153 12.31 -19.46 9.98
N PRO A 154 11.83 -19.50 11.24
CA PRO A 154 12.66 -19.82 12.39
C PRO A 154 13.37 -21.17 12.26
N VAL A 155 14.57 -21.28 12.85
CA VAL A 155 15.36 -22.52 12.84
C VAL A 155 14.52 -23.69 13.37
N GLY A 156 14.57 -24.82 12.65
CA GLY A 156 13.80 -26.02 12.99
C GLY A 156 12.37 -26.03 12.48
N LYS A 157 11.88 -24.95 11.85
CA LYS A 157 10.64 -24.95 11.07
C LYS A 157 10.96 -25.14 9.58
N ALA A 158 10.11 -25.88 8.88
CA ALA A 158 10.12 -25.97 7.43
C ALA A 158 8.86 -25.29 6.89
N LEU A 159 9.02 -24.53 5.80
CA LEU A 159 7.91 -23.96 5.05
C LEU A 159 7.79 -24.69 3.73
N ASP A 160 6.65 -25.35 3.50
CA ASP A 160 6.34 -25.91 2.20
C ASP A 160 6.14 -24.75 1.21
N LYS A 161 6.88 -24.78 0.09
CA LYS A 161 6.73 -23.80 -1.00
C LYS A 161 5.31 -23.74 -1.54
N ARG A 162 4.52 -24.82 -1.43
CA ARG A 162 3.11 -24.84 -1.83
C ARG A 162 2.23 -23.90 -0.99
N ALA A 163 2.65 -23.59 0.24
CA ALA A 163 1.97 -22.64 1.12
C ALA A 163 2.41 -21.19 0.90
N MET A 164 3.48 -20.96 0.12
CA MET A 164 3.95 -19.61 -0.17
C MET A 164 3.02 -18.90 -1.14
N VAL A 165 2.61 -17.70 -0.74
CA VAL A 165 1.78 -16.79 -1.53
C VAL A 165 2.50 -15.46 -1.59
N LYS A 166 2.39 -14.77 -2.72
CA LYS A 166 2.79 -13.37 -2.87
C LYS A 166 1.60 -12.54 -3.26
N ALA A 167 1.67 -11.25 -2.97
CA ALA A 167 0.70 -10.26 -3.42
C ALA A 167 1.43 -8.94 -3.69
N PHE A 168 0.92 -8.14 -4.62
CA PHE A 168 1.42 -6.80 -4.88
C PHE A 168 0.69 -5.80 -3.99
N LEU A 169 1.44 -5.07 -3.16
CA LEU A 169 0.89 -4.33 -2.02
C LEU A 169 1.02 -2.79 -2.05
N PRO A 170 0.97 -2.09 -3.20
CA PRO A 170 0.88 -0.62 -3.19
C PRO A 170 -0.50 -0.11 -2.75
N VAL A 171 -1.55 -0.95 -2.89
CA VAL A 171 -2.88 -0.72 -2.33
C VAL A 171 -3.38 -2.04 -1.75
N PHE A 172 -3.69 -2.06 -0.46
CA PHE A 172 -4.27 -3.24 0.16
C PHE A 172 -5.16 -2.90 1.35
N ARG A 173 -6.09 -3.82 1.66
CA ARG A 173 -6.80 -3.86 2.94
C ARG A 173 -6.27 -4.99 3.78
N ILE A 174 -5.99 -4.74 5.05
CA ILE A 174 -5.62 -5.76 6.04
C ILE A 174 -6.62 -5.78 7.20
N SER A 175 -7.00 -6.97 7.65
CA SER A 175 -7.79 -7.18 8.87
C SER A 175 -6.90 -7.18 10.12
N ARG A 176 -7.51 -6.85 11.26
CA ARG A 176 -6.87 -6.98 12.58
C ARG A 176 -6.30 -8.39 12.83
N PRO A 177 -7.05 -9.49 12.61
CA PRO A 177 -6.53 -10.84 12.76
C PRO A 177 -5.26 -11.12 11.95
N LEU A 178 -5.20 -10.67 10.69
CA LEU A 178 -3.99 -10.86 9.88
C LEU A 178 -2.83 -10.02 10.36
N LEU A 179 -3.07 -8.76 10.75
CA LEU A 179 -2.01 -7.94 11.32
C LEU A 179 -1.41 -8.62 12.55
N ASP A 180 -2.25 -9.09 13.48
CA ASP A 180 -1.81 -9.76 14.70
C ASP A 180 -1.03 -11.04 14.38
N ALA A 181 -1.48 -11.81 13.39
CA ALA A 181 -0.79 -13.00 12.91
C ALA A 181 0.59 -12.68 12.30
N VAL A 182 0.70 -11.58 11.53
CA VAL A 182 1.97 -11.12 10.94
C VAL A 182 2.94 -10.65 12.03
N LEU A 183 2.47 -9.86 13.00
CA LEU A 183 3.30 -9.43 14.13
C LEU A 183 3.76 -10.61 14.97
N GLN A 184 2.89 -11.60 15.19
CA GLN A 184 3.25 -12.83 15.88
C GLN A 184 4.28 -13.64 15.08
N ALA A 185 4.15 -13.72 13.75
CA ALA A 185 5.15 -14.39 12.91
C ALA A 185 6.53 -13.72 13.01
N HIS A 186 6.60 -12.39 12.99
CA HIS A 186 7.85 -11.66 13.24
C HIS A 186 8.45 -11.99 14.61
N ARG A 187 7.64 -12.01 15.68
CA ARG A 187 8.10 -12.41 17.03
C ARG A 187 8.57 -13.86 17.12
N GLU A 188 7.97 -14.74 16.32
CA GLU A 188 8.43 -16.13 16.19
C GLU A 188 9.77 -16.24 15.45
N GLY A 189 10.22 -15.18 14.75
CA GLY A 189 11.47 -15.13 13.99
C GLY A 189 11.30 -15.27 12.48
N TRP A 190 10.08 -15.10 11.95
CA TRP A 190 9.89 -14.99 10.50
C TRP A 190 10.46 -13.66 10.00
N SER A 191 11.05 -13.66 8.82
CA SER A 191 11.52 -12.44 8.16
C SER A 191 11.44 -12.58 6.64
N GLY A 192 11.37 -11.47 5.92
CA GLY A 192 11.28 -11.48 4.46
C GLY A 192 10.59 -10.25 3.92
N HIS A 193 10.62 -10.09 2.59
CA HIS A 193 9.93 -9.00 1.93
C HIS A 193 8.42 -9.07 2.22
N PHE A 194 7.79 -7.96 2.59
CA PHE A 194 6.40 -7.93 3.02
C PHE A 194 5.40 -8.51 2.01
N GLU A 195 5.65 -8.31 0.70
CA GLU A 195 4.84 -8.88 -0.39
C GLU A 195 4.84 -10.40 -0.48
N VAL A 196 5.78 -11.10 0.17
CA VAL A 196 5.73 -12.56 0.34
C VAL A 196 5.35 -12.95 1.75
N LEU A 197 5.85 -12.23 2.77
CA LEU A 197 5.67 -12.57 4.17
C LEU A 197 4.19 -12.48 4.58
N MET A 198 3.53 -11.35 4.34
CA MET A 198 2.15 -11.14 4.76
C MET A 198 1.16 -12.15 4.15
N PRO A 199 1.10 -12.32 2.81
CA PRO A 199 0.19 -13.29 2.20
C PRO A 199 0.55 -14.74 2.55
N THR A 200 1.83 -15.08 2.72
CA THR A 200 2.21 -16.43 3.17
C THR A 200 1.79 -16.70 4.61
N VAL A 201 1.95 -15.73 5.52
CA VAL A 201 1.44 -15.84 6.90
C VAL A 201 -0.08 -16.02 6.89
N ALA A 202 -0.81 -15.26 6.06
CA ALA A 202 -2.25 -15.43 5.91
C ALA A 202 -2.60 -16.88 5.52
N ALA A 203 -1.98 -17.40 4.45
CA ALA A 203 -2.22 -18.75 3.96
C ALA A 203 -1.90 -19.83 5.02
N VAL A 204 -0.76 -19.72 5.70
CA VAL A 204 -0.33 -20.67 6.74
C VAL A 204 -1.24 -20.64 7.97
N ARG A 205 -1.86 -19.51 8.28
CA ARG A 205 -2.79 -19.34 9.41
C ARG A 205 -4.26 -19.58 9.03
N GLY A 206 -4.53 -19.99 7.78
CA GLY A 206 -5.89 -20.23 7.29
C GLY A 206 -6.73 -18.96 7.13
N LEU A 207 -6.08 -17.80 7.03
CA LEU A 207 -6.69 -16.50 6.77
C LEU A 207 -6.87 -16.29 5.27
N VAL A 208 -7.86 -15.47 4.91
CA VAL A 208 -8.30 -15.36 3.52
C VAL A 208 -7.56 -14.23 2.80
N VAL A 209 -6.89 -14.57 1.70
CA VAL A 209 -6.31 -13.62 0.75
C VAL A 209 -7.18 -13.59 -0.50
N GLU A 210 -7.57 -12.41 -0.93
CA GLU A 210 -8.42 -12.19 -2.09
C GLU A 210 -7.82 -11.14 -3.03
N ASP A 211 -8.03 -11.33 -4.32
CA ASP A 211 -7.60 -10.40 -5.36
C ASP A 211 -8.60 -9.22 -5.42
N LEU A 212 -8.10 -7.98 -5.43
CA LEU A 212 -8.95 -6.81 -5.67
C LEU A 212 -9.79 -6.99 -6.95
N ARG A 213 -9.22 -7.60 -8.00
CA ARG A 213 -9.92 -7.80 -9.28
C ARG A 213 -11.04 -8.84 -9.25
N SER A 214 -11.05 -9.76 -8.26
CA SER A 214 -12.10 -10.78 -8.18
C SER A 214 -13.42 -10.24 -7.64
N SER A 215 -13.34 -9.25 -6.75
CA SER A 215 -14.51 -8.61 -6.14
C SER A 215 -14.95 -7.34 -6.88
N HIS A 216 -14.01 -6.59 -7.45
CA HIS A 216 -14.29 -5.37 -8.21
C HIS A 216 -13.29 -5.25 -9.35
N ALA A 217 -13.68 -4.82 -10.54
CA ALA A 217 -12.75 -4.72 -11.68
C ALA A 217 -11.78 -3.52 -11.55
N SER A 218 -11.00 -3.48 -10.47
CA SER A 218 -10.22 -2.33 -10.01
C SER A 218 -8.94 -2.10 -10.81
N TYR A 219 -8.45 -3.08 -11.57
CA TYR A 219 -7.26 -2.94 -12.41
C TYR A 219 -7.31 -3.93 -13.59
N VAL A 220 -6.46 -3.73 -14.59
CA VAL A 220 -6.36 -4.61 -15.78
C VAL A 220 -4.93 -5.04 -16.02
N GLY A 221 -4.75 -6.16 -16.72
CA GLY A 221 -3.46 -6.78 -17.04
C GLY A 221 -2.97 -7.72 -15.94
N ASP A 222 -2.13 -8.67 -16.32
CA ASP A 222 -1.74 -9.81 -15.48
C ASP A 222 -0.29 -9.76 -15.03
N SER A 223 0.55 -8.94 -15.69
CA SER A 223 1.97 -8.83 -15.33
C SER A 223 2.25 -7.62 -14.46
N GLN A 224 2.71 -7.89 -13.24
CA GLN A 224 3.29 -6.89 -12.33
C GLN A 224 4.70 -6.46 -12.79
N ASP A 225 5.43 -7.34 -13.48
CA ASP A 225 6.78 -7.05 -13.95
C ASP A 225 6.79 -6.37 -15.33
N PRO A 226 7.84 -5.60 -15.64
CA PRO A 226 7.96 -4.91 -16.92
C PRO A 226 7.80 -5.86 -18.11
N LEU A 227 6.90 -5.49 -19.02
CA LEU A 227 6.72 -6.15 -20.31
C LEU A 227 6.60 -5.10 -21.43
N PRO A 228 7.07 -5.42 -22.64
CA PRO A 228 6.91 -4.52 -23.79
C PRO A 228 5.45 -4.46 -24.29
N ILE A 229 4.63 -5.47 -23.95
CA ILE A 229 3.25 -5.58 -24.44
C ILE A 229 2.32 -4.87 -23.46
N LEU A 230 1.98 -3.62 -23.80
CA LEU A 230 1.21 -2.74 -22.93
C LEU A 230 -0.10 -3.37 -22.42
N PRO A 231 -0.97 -4.02 -23.24
CA PRO A 231 -2.21 -4.61 -22.74
C PRO A 231 -2.03 -5.71 -21.67
N LEU A 232 -0.96 -6.49 -21.73
CA LEU A 232 -0.64 -7.53 -20.74
C LEU A 232 -0.03 -6.94 -19.46
N LEU A 233 0.66 -5.81 -19.61
CA LEU A 233 1.26 -5.08 -18.52
C LEU A 233 0.17 -4.47 -17.64
N SER A 234 0.20 -4.81 -16.36
CA SER A 234 -0.85 -4.41 -15.42
C SER A 234 -0.90 -2.89 -15.19
N THR A 235 -2.06 -2.31 -14.91
CA THR A 235 -2.15 -0.94 -14.36
C THR A 235 -1.66 -0.88 -12.92
N MET A 236 -1.67 -2.01 -12.21
CA MET A 236 -1.01 -2.21 -10.91
C MET A 236 0.27 -3.02 -11.12
N ARG A 237 1.42 -2.36 -11.28
CA ARG A 237 2.71 -3.00 -11.62
C ARG A 237 3.88 -2.37 -10.89
N TRP A 238 5.04 -3.01 -10.84
CA TRP A 238 6.24 -2.41 -10.25
C TRP A 238 6.86 -1.35 -11.16
N ARG A 239 7.02 -1.67 -12.44
CA ARG A 239 7.60 -0.80 -13.47
C ARG A 239 7.08 -1.22 -14.86
N PRO A 240 7.17 -0.35 -15.88
CA PRO A 240 7.55 1.08 -15.85
C PRO A 240 6.49 1.97 -15.17
N GLU A 241 6.85 3.23 -14.94
CA GLU A 241 5.91 4.26 -14.47
C GLU A 241 4.72 4.44 -15.43
N ILE A 242 3.55 4.74 -14.87
CA ILE A 242 2.34 5.11 -15.57
C ILE A 242 2.47 6.57 -16.00
N SER A 243 2.67 6.79 -17.30
CA SER A 243 2.60 8.14 -17.86
C SER A 243 1.16 8.66 -17.87
N LEU A 244 1.01 9.98 -17.89
CA LEU A 244 -0.32 10.59 -18.05
C LEU A 244 -1.02 10.16 -19.37
N ARG A 245 -0.25 9.94 -20.44
CA ARG A 245 -0.79 9.43 -21.70
C ARG A 245 -1.37 8.03 -21.52
N GLU A 246 -0.72 7.18 -20.74
CA GLU A 246 -1.25 5.86 -20.42
C GLU A 246 -2.48 5.99 -19.51
N PHE A 247 -2.41 6.76 -18.43
CA PHE A 247 -3.54 6.94 -17.50
C PHE A 247 -4.83 7.39 -18.21
N THR A 248 -4.71 8.31 -19.16
CA THR A 248 -5.86 8.83 -19.94
C THR A 248 -6.28 7.88 -21.07
N GLY A 249 -5.35 7.15 -21.69
CA GLY A 249 -5.62 6.28 -22.83
C GLY A 249 -5.94 4.82 -22.49
N ARG A 250 -5.60 4.35 -21.28
CA ARG A 250 -5.82 2.97 -20.83
C ARG A 250 -7.30 2.74 -20.55
N ALA A 251 -7.81 1.56 -20.95
CA ALA A 251 -9.13 0.98 -20.69
C ALA A 251 -10.04 1.84 -19.80
N ARG A 252 -11.21 2.25 -20.29
CA ARG A 252 -12.11 3.18 -19.56
C ARG A 252 -12.59 2.60 -18.22
N GLY A 253 -13.00 3.48 -17.32
CA GLY A 253 -13.63 3.11 -16.04
C GLY A 253 -12.76 3.39 -14.81
N ALA A 254 -13.24 2.90 -13.68
CA ALA A 254 -12.68 3.14 -12.36
C ALA A 254 -11.51 2.19 -12.06
N LEU A 255 -10.33 2.54 -12.57
CA LEU A 255 -9.11 1.72 -12.45
C LEU A 255 -8.07 2.37 -11.52
N LEU A 256 -7.35 1.52 -10.79
CA LEU A 256 -6.14 1.82 -10.04
C LEU A 256 -4.92 1.79 -10.98
N PHE A 257 -4.00 2.72 -10.73
CA PHE A 257 -2.76 2.89 -11.48
C PHE A 257 -1.58 3.02 -10.52
N HIS A 258 -0.54 2.22 -10.74
CA HIS A 258 0.71 2.28 -10.00
C HIS A 258 1.88 1.79 -10.88
N PRO A 259 3.05 2.47 -10.84
CA PRO A 259 3.33 3.69 -10.08
C PRO A 259 3.10 4.97 -10.90
N VAL A 260 2.65 6.05 -10.27
CA VAL A 260 2.50 7.40 -10.83
C VAL A 260 3.40 8.38 -10.07
N LYS A 261 4.51 8.80 -10.67
CA LYS A 261 5.53 9.64 -10.00
C LYS A 261 5.60 11.07 -10.51
N GLN A 262 5.13 11.32 -11.73
CA GLN A 262 4.95 12.66 -12.29
C GLN A 262 4.01 13.54 -11.43
N ASN A 263 4.24 14.86 -11.46
CA ASN A 263 3.48 15.84 -10.67
C ASN A 263 2.11 16.18 -11.29
N TRP A 264 1.24 15.17 -11.40
CA TRP A 264 -0.16 15.32 -11.79
C TRP A 264 -1.09 14.45 -10.95
N ALA A 265 -2.36 14.84 -10.84
CA ALA A 265 -3.39 14.09 -10.12
C ALA A 265 -4.76 14.18 -10.82
N PHE A 266 -5.60 13.17 -10.61
CA PHE A 266 -6.96 13.12 -11.16
C PHE A 266 -8.01 13.62 -10.16
N ASP A 267 -8.96 14.44 -10.63
CA ASP A 267 -9.98 15.10 -9.80
C ASP A 267 -11.43 14.73 -10.13
N ALA A 268 -11.64 13.55 -10.75
CA ALA A 268 -12.91 13.05 -11.29
C ALA A 268 -13.32 13.68 -12.64
N ASP A 269 -13.13 15.00 -12.80
CA ASP A 269 -13.52 15.72 -14.01
C ASP A 269 -12.36 15.89 -15.01
N GLY A 270 -11.12 15.80 -14.53
CA GLY A 270 -9.94 16.00 -15.34
C GLY A 270 -8.62 15.68 -14.62
N VAL A 271 -7.53 16.17 -15.22
CA VAL A 271 -6.18 15.99 -14.68
C VAL A 271 -5.56 17.34 -14.42
N ARG A 272 -5.13 17.54 -13.18
CA ARG A 272 -4.39 18.72 -12.75
C ARG A 272 -2.90 18.42 -12.77
N ARG A 273 -2.10 19.38 -13.23
CA ARG A 273 -0.65 19.24 -13.37
C ARG A 273 0.05 20.39 -12.67
N TRP A 274 1.21 20.09 -12.11
CA TRP A 274 2.11 21.06 -11.50
C TRP A 274 3.50 20.92 -12.12
N PRO A 275 4.37 21.94 -12.00
CA PRO A 275 5.77 21.82 -12.37
C PRO A 275 6.42 20.66 -11.62
N GLU A 276 7.29 19.90 -12.29
CA GLU A 276 8.06 18.86 -11.60
C GLU A 276 8.94 19.51 -10.52
N PRO A 277 8.99 18.95 -9.29
CA PRO A 277 9.90 19.45 -8.28
C PRO A 277 11.34 19.35 -8.81
N ALA A 278 12.19 20.32 -8.45
CA ALA A 278 13.60 20.24 -8.76
C ALA A 278 14.13 18.89 -8.27
N GLN A 279 14.72 18.10 -9.17
CA GLN A 279 15.23 16.77 -8.82
C GLN A 279 16.22 16.94 -7.66
N ARG A 280 15.88 16.40 -6.48
CA ARG A 280 16.92 16.16 -5.48
C ARG A 280 17.86 15.11 -6.08
N PRO A 281 19.19 15.28 -5.98
CA PRO A 281 20.11 14.24 -6.40
C PRO A 281 19.74 12.93 -5.68
N PRO A 282 19.93 11.76 -6.34
CA PRO A 282 19.65 10.49 -5.70
C PRO A 282 20.42 10.41 -4.39
N SER A 283 19.69 10.15 -3.29
CA SER A 283 20.23 9.80 -1.99
C SER A 283 20.90 8.43 -2.03
#